data_AF-A0A4Z1D080-F1
#
_entry.id   AF-A0A4Z1D080-F1
#
_cell.length_a   1.000
_cell.length_b   1.000
_cell.length_c   1.000
_cell.angle_alpha   90.00
_cell.angle_beta   90.00
_cell.angle_gamma   90.00
#
_symmetry.space_group_name_H-M   'P 1'
#
loop_
_entity.id
_entity.type
_entity.pdbx_description
1 polymer ?
#
loop_
_entity_poly.entity_id
_entity_poly.type
_entity_poly.pdbx_seq_one_letter_code
_entity_poly.pdbx_strand_id
1 'polypeptide(L)' 'MAESTIQQQSLTGWDKPDLDLSGAEWQSSSGGRGDVQIAFVEGFIAMRNSRRPESPSLIFTPAEWGAFVLGAREGEFDLT' A
#
# COMPACT_ATOMS: atom_id res chain seq x y z
N MET A 1 21.67 -25.94 -23.58
CA MET A 1 21.38 -25.52 -22.20
C MET A 1 21.57 -24.02 -22.21
N ALA A 2 20.48 -23.25 -22.18
CA ALA A 2 20.54 -21.79 -22.25
C ALA A 2 19.75 -21.24 -21.07
N GLU A 3 20.44 -20.47 -20.27
CA GLU A 3 19.97 -19.78 -19.08
C GLU A 3 19.18 -18.56 -19.58
N SER A 4 17.85 -18.65 -19.59
CA SER A 4 17.00 -17.53 -20.00
C SER A 4 16.69 -16.67 -18.78
N THR A 5 17.51 -15.64 -18.61
CA THR A 5 17.22 -14.42 -17.85
C THR A 5 15.84 -13.90 -18.23
N ILE A 6 14.86 -14.04 -17.34
CA ILE A 6 13.58 -13.34 -17.46
C ILE A 6 13.65 -12.13 -16.53
N GLN A 7 14.17 -11.02 -17.05
CA GLN A 7 13.77 -9.71 -16.55
C GLN A 7 12.37 -9.43 -17.10
N GLN A 8 11.34 -9.69 -16.31
CA GLN A 8 9.98 -9.33 -16.68
C GLN A 8 9.69 -7.92 -16.19
N GLN A 9 10.12 -6.96 -17.02
CA GLN A 9 9.75 -5.56 -16.93
C GLN A 9 8.26 -5.47 -17.32
N SER A 10 7.36 -5.21 -16.36
CA SER A 10 5.92 -5.09 -16.61
C SER A 10 5.52 -3.61 -16.69
N LEU A 11 5.47 -3.09 -17.92
CA LEU A 11 5.07 -1.74 -18.27
C LEU A 11 3.53 -1.58 -18.23
N THR A 12 2.97 -1.54 -17.03
CA THR A 12 1.64 -0.97 -16.70
C THR A 12 1.83 -0.15 -15.42
N GLY A 13 0.95 0.78 -15.04
CA GLY A 13 1.11 1.69 -13.87
C GLY A 13 1.16 1.03 -12.48
N TRP A 14 2.00 -0.01 -12.34
CA TRP A 14 2.12 -1.00 -11.29
C TRP A 14 3.59 -1.30 -10.98
N ASP A 15 4.54 -0.52 -11.51
CA ASP A 15 5.95 -0.51 -11.09
C ASP A 15 6.06 0.17 -9.72
N LYS A 16 5.32 -0.38 -8.75
CA LYS A 16 5.49 -0.02 -7.35
C LYS A 16 6.71 -0.80 -6.87
N PRO A 17 7.68 -0.15 -6.23
CA PRO A 17 8.88 -0.82 -5.79
C PRO A 17 8.52 -1.97 -4.85
N ASP A 18 9.31 -3.03 -4.90
CA ASP A 18 9.33 -4.05 -3.86
C ASP A 18 9.90 -3.40 -2.59
N LEU A 19 9.02 -2.88 -1.75
CA LEU A 19 9.39 -2.18 -0.52
C LEU A 19 9.63 -3.18 0.60
N ASP A 20 10.75 -3.03 1.30
CA ASP A 20 10.97 -3.77 2.54
C ASP A 20 10.11 -3.18 3.66
N LEU A 21 9.02 -3.89 4.00
CA LEU A 21 8.09 -3.50 5.06
C LEU A 21 8.46 -4.08 6.43
N SER A 22 9.56 -4.84 6.55
CA SER A 22 9.95 -5.52 7.79
C SER A 22 10.23 -4.53 8.94
N GLY A 23 10.78 -3.35 8.63
CA GLY A 23 11.05 -2.27 9.57
C GLY A 23 9.98 -1.17 9.62
N ALA A 24 8.83 -1.36 8.96
CA ALA A 24 7.82 -0.31 8.83
C ALA A 24 7.16 0.04 10.18
N GLU A 25 7.09 1.33 10.51
CA GLU A 25 6.40 1.83 11.69
C GLU A 25 4.89 1.98 11.41
N TRP A 26 4.12 0.97 11.78
CA TRP A 26 2.68 0.90 11.53
C TRP A 26 1.86 1.72 12.53
N GLN A 27 1.02 2.62 12.00
CA GLN A 27 0.15 3.50 12.75
C GLN A 27 -1.32 3.13 12.53
N SER A 28 -2.04 2.85 13.62
CA SER A 28 -3.50 2.64 13.59
C SER A 28 -4.24 3.97 13.75
N SER A 29 -5.48 4.03 13.25
CA SER A 29 -6.36 5.17 13.54
C SER A 29 -6.64 5.31 15.06
N SER A 30 -7.03 6.53 15.45
CA SER A 30 -7.21 7.00 16.84
C SER A 30 -7.73 5.93 17.81
N GLY A 31 -6.86 5.54 18.74
CA GLY A 31 -7.18 4.63 19.85
C GLY A 31 -7.03 3.14 19.55
N GLY A 32 -6.42 2.75 18.43
CA GLY A 32 -6.12 1.33 18.13
C GLY A 32 -7.35 0.50 17.79
N ARG A 33 -8.50 1.13 17.53
CA ARG A 33 -9.77 0.47 17.20
C ARG A 33 -9.99 0.29 15.69
N GLY A 34 -9.11 0.82 14.86
CA GLY A 34 -9.18 0.69 13.40
C GLY A 34 -8.66 -0.66 12.91
N ASP A 35 -9.33 -1.21 11.90
CA ASP A 35 -8.89 -2.41 11.18
C ASP A 35 -7.84 -2.10 10.11
N VAL A 36 -7.46 -0.83 9.98
CA VAL A 36 -6.51 -0.32 9.00
C VAL A 36 -5.29 0.26 9.73
N GLN A 37 -4.11 -0.08 9.23
CA GLN A 37 -2.84 0.53 9.60
C GLN A 37 -2.17 1.13 8.37
N ILE A 38 -1.44 2.22 8.59
CA ILE A 38 -0.59 2.84 7.57
C ILE A 38 0.85 2.95 8.06
N ALA A 39 1.81 2.92 7.14
CA ALA A 39 3.21 3.21 7.42
C ALA A 39 3.82 4.03 6.28
N PHE A 40 4.78 4.89 6.61
CA PHE A 40 5.57 5.62 5.63
C PHE A 40 6.90 4.88 5.43
N VAL A 41 7.16 4.41 4.21
CA VAL A 41 8.32 3.58 3.88
C VAL A 41 8.91 4.06 2.56
N GLU A 42 10.18 4.47 2.58
CA GLU A 42 10.93 4.91 1.39
C GLU A 42 10.20 5.93 0.50
N GLY A 43 9.41 6.83 1.11
CA GLY A 43 8.65 7.86 0.39
C GLY A 43 7.27 7.40 -0.13
N PHE A 44 6.89 6.16 0.13
CA PHE A 44 5.57 5.61 -0.16
C PHE A 44 4.72 5.48 1.11
N ILE A 45 3.43 5.29 0.90
CA ILE A 45 2.46 4.99 1.96
C ILE A 45 2.03 3.54 1.78
N ALA A 46 2.32 2.70 2.76
CA ALA A 46 1.81 1.34 2.82
C ALA A 46 0.53 1.32 3.68
N MET A 47 -0.49 0.59 3.23
CA MET A 47 -1.74 0.37 3.96
C MET A 47 -2.01 -1.13 4.07
N ARG A 48 -2.40 -1.59 5.26
CA ARG A 48 -2.74 -2.99 5.50
C ARG A 48 -3.91 -3.16 6.46
N ASN A 49 -4.45 -4.37 6.49
CA ASN A 49 -5.42 -4.79 7.51
C ASN A 49 -4.69 -5.17 8.81
N SER A 50 -5.01 -4.51 9.92
CA SER A 50 -4.38 -4.76 11.22
C SER A 50 -4.68 -6.17 11.78
N ARG A 51 -5.78 -6.79 11.36
CA ARG A 51 -6.18 -8.17 11.75
C ARG A 51 -5.54 -9.25 10.88
N ARG A 52 -4.92 -8.88 9.76
CA ARG A 52 -4.23 -9.79 8.83
C ARG A 52 -2.91 -9.17 8.34
N PRO A 53 -1.96 -8.89 9.23
CA PRO A 53 -0.72 -8.19 8.90
C PRO A 53 0.19 -8.96 7.93
N GLU A 54 -0.01 -10.28 7.79
CA GLU A 54 0.65 -11.16 6.83
C GLU A 54 0.09 -11.07 5.41
N SER A 55 -1.10 -10.50 5.24
CA SER A 55 -1.67 -10.27 3.92
C SER A 55 -0.90 -9.14 3.19
N PRO A 56 -0.81 -9.19 1.85
CA PRO A 56 -0.13 -8.14 1.09
C PRO A 56 -0.63 -6.74 1.42
N SER A 57 0.31 -5.80 1.56
CA SER A 57 0.00 -4.39 1.79
C SER A 57 -0.27 -3.69 0.47
N LEU A 58 -1.19 -2.71 0.48
CA LEU A 58 -1.38 -1.79 -0.63
C LEU A 58 -0.35 -0.67 -0.52
N ILE A 59 0.39 -0.44 -1.59
CA ILE A 59 1.41 0.61 -1.67
C ILE A 59 0.85 1.78 -2.48
N PHE A 60 1.06 3.00 -2.01
CA PHE A 60 0.65 4.24 -2.67
C PHE A 60 1.85 5.17 -2.82
N THR A 61 1.97 5.77 -3.99
CA THR A 61 2.73 7.02 -4.13
C THR A 61 2.03 8.14 -3.34
N PRO A 62 2.74 9.23 -3.00
CA PRO A 62 2.11 10.38 -2.33
C PRO A 62 0.91 10.95 -3.10
N ALA A 63 0.96 10.97 -4.43
CA ALA A 63 -0.12 11.48 -5.27
C ALA A 63 -1.35 10.54 -5.25
N GLU A 64 -1.15 9.23 -5.39
CA GLU A 64 -2.23 8.25 -5.29
C GLU A 64 -2.87 8.26 -3.90
N TRP A 65 -2.07 8.38 -2.83
CA TRP A 65 -2.57 8.49 -1.47
C TRP A 65 -3.45 9.73 -1.29
N GLY A 66 -3.01 10.88 -1.82
CA GLY A 66 -3.80 12.11 -1.82
C GLY A 66 -5.15 11.95 -2.53
N ALA A 67 -5.15 11.32 -3.71
CA ALA A 67 -6.37 11.02 -4.45
C ALA A 67 -7.29 10.05 -3.69
N PHE A 68 -6.74 8.97 -3.13
CA PHE A 68 -7.48 7.99 -2.33
C PHE A 68 -8.17 8.64 -1.13
N VAL A 69 -7.46 9.46 -0.37
CA VAL A 69 -8.03 10.16 0.80
C VAL A 69 -9.12 11.16 0.37
N LEU A 70 -8.94 11.84 -0.76
CA LEU A 70 -9.96 12.76 -1.27
C LEU A 70 -11.23 12.00 -1.67
N GLY A 71 -11.12 10.96 -2.50
CA GLY A 71 -12.27 10.13 -2.90
C GLY A 71 -12.98 9.49 -1.71
N ALA A 72 -12.22 8.99 -0.72
CA ALA A 72 -12.80 8.46 0.51
C ALA A 72 -13.59 9.51 1.31
N ARG A 73 -13.14 10.77 1.34
CA ARG A 73 -13.86 11.87 1.98
C ARG A 73 -15.11 12.29 1.20
N GLU A 74 -15.08 12.15 -0.12
CA GLU A 74 -16.23 12.42 -0.99
C GLU A 74 -17.26 11.28 -0.99
N GLY A 75 -17.01 10.20 -0.24
CA GLY A 75 -17.91 9.05 -0.13
C GLY A 75 -17.84 8.11 -1.34
N GLU A 76 -16.78 8.18 -2.16
CA GLU A 76 -16.62 7.35 -3.36
C GLU A 76 -16.66 5.83 -3.04
N PHE A 77 -16.26 5.46 -1.82
CA PHE A 77 -16.21 4.07 -1.37
C PHE A 77 -17.37 3.67 -0.45
N ASP A 78 -18.39 4.52 -0.29
CA ASP A 78 -19.58 4.16 0.47
C ASP A 78 -20.40 3.12 -0.31
N LEU A 79 -20.66 1.98 0.33
CA LEU A 79 -21.51 0.93 -0.25
C LEU A 79 -22.97 1.37 -0.14
N THR A 80 -23.52 1.92 -1.22
CA THR A 80 -24.96 2.25 -1.36
C THR A 80 -25.84 1.01 -1.35
#